data_AF-A0A519RU43-F1
#
_entry.id   AF-A0A519RU43-F1
#
_cell.length_a   1.000
_cell.length_b   1.000
_cell.length_c   1.000
_cell.angle_alpha   90.00
_cell.angle_beta   90.00
_cell.angle_gamma   90.00
#
_symmetry.space_group_name_H-M   'P 1'
#
loop_
_entity.id
_entity.type
_entity.pdbx_description
1 polymer ?
#
loop_
_entity_poly.entity_id
_entity_poly.type
_entity_poly.pdbx_seq_one_letter_code
_entity_poly.pdbx_strand_id
1 'polypeptide(L)'
;GRLSELVRSRHVEKEYYAQVDGLVTEEALAQLRQGVDISIQGQPYRTGPCQARQLASAPVLAPRARPVRDDRHGPTTWLSLTLTEGKFRQVRKMTAAVGLPTLRLVRVRIGSQLLGDLPPGGVREVPGLADTAG
;
A
#
# COMPACT_ATOMS: atom_id res chain seq x y z
N GLY A 1 9.10 -1.04 -24.67
CA GLY A 1 10.37 -0.48 -24.16
C GLY A 1 10.73 -1.17 -22.87
N ARG A 2 11.94 -1.75 -22.80
CA ARG A 2 12.46 -2.66 -21.76
C ARG A 2 12.35 -2.15 -20.30
N LEU A 3 12.14 -0.84 -20.08
CA LEU A 3 11.95 -0.26 -18.76
C LEU A 3 10.61 -0.66 -18.09
N SER A 4 9.55 -0.88 -18.88
CA SER A 4 8.22 -1.26 -18.36
C SER A 4 8.15 -2.71 -17.87
N GLU A 5 9.09 -3.57 -18.28
CA GLU A 5 9.15 -4.98 -17.84
C GLU A 5 9.83 -5.13 -16.47
N LEU A 6 10.85 -4.33 -16.17
CA LEU A 6 11.57 -4.40 -14.89
C LEU A 6 10.69 -3.97 -13.69
N VAL A 7 9.87 -2.93 -13.86
CA VAL A 7 8.92 -2.46 -12.84
C VAL A 7 7.72 -3.42 -12.67
N ARG A 8 7.47 -4.29 -13.65
CA ARG A 8 6.46 -5.37 -13.60
C ARG A 8 7.00 -6.69 -13.05
N SER A 9 8.29 -6.79 -12.77
CA SER A 9 8.84 -8.02 -12.19
C SER A 9 8.23 -8.24 -10.80
N ARG A 10 7.83 -9.49 -10.52
CA ARG A 10 7.21 -9.94 -9.26
C ARG A 10 8.14 -9.80 -8.04
N HIS A 11 9.31 -9.19 -8.20
CA HIS A 11 10.36 -9.05 -7.19
C HIS A 11 10.49 -7.64 -6.62
N VAL A 12 9.71 -6.67 -7.11
CA VAL A 12 9.76 -5.30 -6.61
C VAL A 12 8.72 -5.12 -5.50
N GLU A 13 9.22 -5.08 -4.27
CA GLU A 13 8.43 -4.72 -3.10
C GLU A 13 7.82 -3.33 -3.23
N LYS A 14 6.59 -3.19 -2.77
CA LYS A 14 5.86 -1.93 -2.74
C LYS A 14 5.28 -1.75 -1.37
N GLU A 15 5.63 -0.66 -0.70
CA GLU A 15 5.11 -0.33 0.61
C GLU A 15 4.00 0.70 0.49
N TYR A 16 2.91 0.42 1.20
CA TYR A 16 1.70 1.22 1.21
C TYR A 16 1.32 1.57 2.64
N TYR A 17 1.02 2.84 2.87
CA TYR A 17 0.34 3.29 4.08
C TYR A 17 -1.16 3.38 3.80
N ALA A 18 -1.92 2.57 4.53
CA ALA A 18 -3.37 2.51 4.45
C ALA A 18 -3.98 3.03 5.75
N GLN A 19 -4.77 4.10 5.67
CA GLN A 19 -5.68 4.48 6.75
C GLN A 19 -6.94 3.65 6.60
N VAL A 20 -7.32 2.93 7.66
CA VAL A 20 -8.51 2.08 7.70
C VAL A 20 -9.52 2.62 8.71
N ASP A 21 -10.78 2.32 8.45
CA ASP A 21 -11.88 2.54 9.38
C ASP A 21 -11.87 1.45 10.46
N GLY A 22 -11.83 1.85 11.73
CA GLY A 22 -11.74 0.96 12.89
C GLY A 22 -10.35 0.82 13.52
N LEU A 23 -10.31 0.04 14.60
CA LEU A 23 -9.11 -0.37 15.31
C LEU A 23 -8.56 -1.65 14.70
N VAL A 24 -7.26 -1.65 14.43
CA VAL A 24 -6.56 -2.84 13.94
C VAL A 24 -6.30 -3.77 15.12
N THR A 25 -6.63 -5.05 14.96
CA THR A 25 -6.28 -6.10 15.92
C THR A 25 -5.11 -6.95 15.41
N GLU A 26 -4.44 -7.67 16.31
CA GLU A 26 -3.34 -8.55 15.93
C GLU A 26 -3.82 -9.73 15.07
N GLU A 27 -5.06 -10.20 15.26
CA GLU A 27 -5.68 -11.23 14.43
C GLU A 27 -5.84 -10.75 12.98
N ALA A 28 -6.32 -9.52 12.79
CA ALA A 28 -6.45 -8.92 11.46
C ALA A 28 -5.07 -8.75 10.79
N LEU A 29 -4.05 -8.34 11.55
CA LEU A 29 -2.67 -8.27 11.06
C LEU A 29 -2.12 -9.66 10.69
N ALA A 30 -2.35 -10.68 11.51
CA ALA A 30 -1.92 -12.04 11.25
C ALA A 30 -2.57 -12.59 9.97
N GLN A 31 -3.86 -12.36 9.76
CA GLN A 31 -4.56 -12.74 8.52
C GLN A 31 -3.95 -12.05 7.30
N LEU A 32 -3.70 -10.74 7.37
CA LEU A 32 -3.05 -10.00 6.29
C LEU A 32 -1.66 -10.56 5.98
N ARG A 33 -0.85 -10.88 7.01
CA ARG A 33 0.49 -11.45 6.85
C ARG A 33 0.50 -12.84 6.21
N GLN A 34 -0.49 -13.68 6.55
CA GLN A 34 -0.64 -15.04 6.00
C GLN A 34 -1.25 -15.04 4.59
N GLY A 35 -1.91 -13.96 4.20
CA GLY A 35 -2.63 -13.82 2.95
C GLY A 35 -4.12 -14.14 3.12
N VAL A 36 -4.95 -13.34 2.47
CA VAL A 36 -6.41 -13.36 2.59
C VAL A 36 -7.06 -13.62 1.23
N ASP A 37 -8.29 -14.16 1.26
CA ASP A 37 -9.07 -14.35 0.05
C ASP A 37 -9.74 -13.04 -0.37
N ILE A 38 -9.52 -12.64 -1.62
CA ILE A 38 -10.11 -11.46 -2.24
C ILE A 38 -10.70 -11.81 -3.60
N SER A 39 -11.60 -10.97 -4.12
CA SER A 39 -12.06 -11.11 -5.50
C SER A 39 -11.21 -10.27 -6.46
N ILE A 40 -10.65 -10.88 -7.50
CA ILE A 40 -9.97 -10.21 -8.62
C ILE A 40 -10.72 -10.53 -9.91
N GLN A 41 -11.25 -9.50 -10.58
CA GLN A 41 -12.03 -9.67 -11.82
C GLN A 41 -13.19 -10.68 -11.67
N GLY A 42 -13.86 -10.67 -10.51
CA GLY A 42 -14.96 -11.58 -10.22
C GLY A 42 -14.53 -12.99 -9.80
N GLN A 43 -13.23 -13.31 -9.85
CA GLN A 43 -12.71 -14.62 -9.46
C GLN A 43 -12.09 -14.57 -8.05
N PRO A 44 -12.24 -15.63 -7.24
CA PRO A 44 -11.53 -15.74 -5.97
C PRO A 44 -10.02 -15.79 -6.21
N TYR A 45 -9.28 -15.09 -5.36
CA TYR A 45 -7.83 -15.01 -5.40
C TYR A 45 -7.30 -14.92 -3.99
N ARG A 46 -6.47 -15.88 -3.60
CA ARG A 46 -5.74 -15.81 -2.35
C ARG A 46 -4.47 -14.98 -2.53
N THR A 47 -4.30 -13.96 -1.71
CA THR A 47 -3.07 -13.14 -1.75
C THR A 47 -1.88 -13.93 -1.25
N GLY A 48 -0.68 -13.53 -1.69
CA GLY A 48 0.54 -14.03 -1.10
C GLY A 48 0.73 -13.52 0.34
N PRO A 49 1.64 -14.12 1.10
CA PRO A 49 2.04 -13.56 2.38
C PRO A 49 2.67 -12.19 2.17
N CYS A 50 2.41 -11.27 3.09
CA CYS A 50 2.90 -9.90 3.01
C CYS A 50 3.40 -9.43 4.38
N GLN A 51 4.14 -8.32 4.42
CA GLN A 51 4.39 -7.65 5.69
C GLN A 51 3.19 -6.73 5.97
N ALA A 52 2.62 -6.83 7.17
CA ALA A 52 1.56 -5.96 7.63
C ALA A 52 1.81 -5.57 9.09
N ARG A 53 1.82 -4.26 9.39
CA ARG A 53 1.98 -3.74 10.75
C ARG A 53 1.12 -2.49 10.95
N GLN A 54 0.67 -2.28 12.17
CA GLN A 54 0.09 -1.01 12.57
C GLN A 54 1.21 0.05 12.72
N LEU A 55 0.92 1.28 12.31
CA LEU A 55 1.77 2.43 12.59
C LEU A 55 1.40 3.01 13.95
N ALA A 56 2.42 3.31 14.76
CA ALA A 56 2.25 3.87 16.11
C ALA A 56 1.61 5.27 16.08
N SER A 57 1.84 6.03 15.02
CA SER A 57 1.29 7.36 14.81
C SER A 57 0.88 7.55 13.35
N ALA A 58 0.04 8.57 13.10
CA ALA A 58 -0.27 8.98 11.75
C ALA A 58 1.03 9.40 11.02
N PRO A 59 1.27 8.91 9.79
CA PRO A 59 2.44 9.31 9.01
C PRO A 59 2.32 10.77 8.58
N VAL A 60 3.46 11.46 8.47
CA VAL A 60 3.54 12.81 7.91
C VAL A 60 3.29 12.70 6.41
N LEU A 61 2.08 13.08 5.97
CA LEU A 61 1.65 13.00 4.58
C LEU A 61 1.07 14.34 4.15
N ALA A 62 1.23 14.68 2.88
CA ALA A 62 0.66 15.89 2.28
C ALA A 62 -0.84 16.03 2.66
N PRO A 63 -1.29 17.25 3.00
CA PRO A 63 -2.67 17.49 3.43
C PRO A 63 -3.65 17.12 2.30
N ARG A 64 -4.79 16.55 2.69
CA ARG A 64 -5.86 16.26 1.74
C ARG A 64 -6.56 17.57 1.36
N ALA A 65 -6.87 17.75 0.07
CA ALA A 65 -7.65 18.90 -0.42
C ALA A 65 -9.10 18.94 0.10
N ARG A 66 -9.61 17.83 0.66
CA ARG A 66 -10.91 17.78 1.34
C ARG A 66 -10.75 17.07 2.69
N PRO A 67 -11.31 17.64 3.79
CA PRO A 67 -11.31 16.97 5.08
C PRO A 67 -12.05 15.64 5.00
N VAL A 68 -11.52 14.65 5.71
CA VAL A 68 -12.06 13.30 5.74
C VAL A 68 -13.13 13.24 6.83
N ARG A 69 -14.30 13.77 6.48
CA ARG A 69 -15.59 13.50 7.14
C ARG A 69 -15.73 13.97 8.60
N ASP A 70 -17.00 14.06 8.98
CA ASP A 70 -17.58 14.58 10.22
C ASP A 70 -17.30 13.66 11.43
N ASP A 71 -17.24 14.24 12.64
CA ASP A 71 -16.81 13.66 13.95
C ASP A 71 -17.66 12.46 14.43
N ARG A 72 -18.65 12.04 13.65
CA ARG A 72 -19.53 10.89 13.90
C ARG A 72 -18.95 9.54 13.48
N HIS A 73 -17.79 9.53 12.83
CA HIS A 73 -17.15 8.30 12.38
C HIS A 73 -16.16 7.79 13.44
N GLY A 74 -16.15 6.48 13.67
CA GLY A 74 -15.35 5.82 14.70
C GLY A 74 -13.83 6.00 14.53
N PRO A 75 -13.02 5.36 15.39
CA PRO A 75 -11.57 5.48 15.34
C PRO A 75 -11.01 5.05 13.99
N THR A 76 -9.93 5.68 13.54
CA THR A 76 -9.18 5.25 12.35
C THR A 76 -7.78 4.83 12.73
N THR A 77 -7.26 3.84 12.01
CA THR A 77 -5.91 3.30 12.25
C THR A 77 -5.08 3.36 10.99
N TRP A 78 -3.77 3.55 11.14
CA TRP A 78 -2.83 3.47 10.03
C TRP A 78 -2.10 2.12 10.00
N LEU A 79 -2.05 1.53 8.81
CA LEU A 79 -1.37 0.29 8.50
C LEU A 79 -0.25 0.53 7.50
N SER A 80 0.86 -0.16 7.68
CA SER A 80 1.92 -0.33 6.67
C SER A 80 1.82 -1.73 6.08
N LEU A 81 1.70 -1.81 4.76
CA LEU A 81 1.59 -3.05 4.00
C LEU A 81 2.68 -3.10 2.92
N THR A 82 3.53 -4.12 2.95
CA THR A 82 4.56 -4.34 1.92
C THR A 82 4.18 -5.56 1.08
N LEU A 83 3.95 -5.33 -0.22
CA LEU A 83 3.55 -6.36 -1.17
C LEU A 83 4.53 -6.44 -2.34
N THR A 84 4.82 -7.64 -2.81
CA THR A 84 5.58 -7.89 -4.05
C THR A 84 4.66 -7.98 -5.27
N GLU A 85 3.39 -8.31 -5.04
CA GLU A 85 2.33 -8.35 -6.03
C GLU A 85 1.71 -6.97 -6.32
N GLY A 86 0.91 -6.90 -7.40
CA GLY A 86 0.35 -5.64 -7.90
C GLY A 86 -1.02 -5.83 -8.55
N LYS A 87 -1.95 -6.54 -7.88
CA LYS A 87 -3.29 -6.79 -8.41
C LYS A 87 -4.20 -5.56 -8.28
N PHE A 88 -5.25 -5.50 -9.10
CA PHE A 88 -6.17 -4.36 -9.12
C PHE A 88 -6.88 -4.16 -7.77
N ARG A 89 -6.64 -2.98 -7.17
CA ARG A 89 -7.14 -2.58 -5.84
C ARG A 89 -6.81 -3.56 -4.71
N GLN A 90 -5.71 -4.30 -4.84
CA GLN A 90 -5.33 -5.37 -3.93
C GLN A 90 -5.36 -4.97 -2.46
N VAL A 91 -4.63 -3.91 -2.08
CA VAL A 91 -4.58 -3.44 -0.69
C VAL A 91 -5.99 -3.13 -0.16
N ARG A 92 -6.81 -2.40 -0.92
CA ARG A 92 -8.17 -2.05 -0.50
C ARG A 92 -9.06 -3.27 -0.29
N LYS A 93 -8.86 -4.31 -1.09
CA LYS A 93 -9.61 -5.56 -0.98
C LYS A 93 -9.12 -6.39 0.20
N MET A 94 -7.81 -6.43 0.44
CA MET A 94 -7.22 -7.13 1.58
C MET A 94 -7.68 -6.54 2.91
N THR A 95 -7.62 -5.22 3.08
CA THR A 95 -8.07 -4.62 4.35
C THR A 95 -9.57 -4.78 4.54
N ALA A 96 -10.38 -4.72 3.47
CA ALA A 96 -11.81 -5.00 3.55
C ALA A 96 -12.12 -6.45 3.93
N ALA A 97 -11.32 -7.42 3.45
CA ALA A 97 -11.49 -8.84 3.76
C ALA A 97 -11.29 -9.15 5.26
N VAL A 98 -10.48 -8.36 5.97
CA VAL A 98 -10.29 -8.45 7.43
C VAL A 98 -11.19 -7.49 8.23
N GLY A 99 -12.22 -6.90 7.59
CA GLY A 99 -13.18 -6.03 8.26
C GLY A 99 -12.72 -4.58 8.48
N LEU A 100 -11.65 -4.14 7.81
CA LEU A 100 -11.04 -2.81 7.97
C LEU A 100 -11.04 -2.02 6.65
N PRO A 101 -12.17 -1.42 6.22
CA PRO A 101 -12.25 -0.69 4.96
C PRO A 101 -11.20 0.44 4.82
N THR A 102 -10.51 0.52 3.68
CA THR A 102 -9.49 1.55 3.45
C THR A 102 -10.10 2.94 3.15
N LEU A 103 -9.82 3.92 4.00
CA LEU A 103 -10.18 5.34 3.86
C LEU A 103 -9.12 6.16 3.08
N ARG A 104 -7.84 5.86 3.27
CA ARG A 104 -6.71 6.51 2.58
C ARG A 104 -5.70 5.45 2.19
N LEU A 105 -5.13 5.57 1.00
CA LEU A 105 -4.05 4.71 0.53
C LEU A 105 -2.98 5.58 -0.09
N VAL A 106 -1.76 5.47 0.41
CA VAL A 106 -0.59 6.17 -0.10
C VAL A 106 0.51 5.14 -0.32
N ARG A 107 1.14 5.16 -1.50
CA ARG A 107 2.30 4.31 -1.78
C ARG A 107 3.56 5.09 -1.43
N VAL A 108 4.37 4.55 -0.53
CA VAL A 108 5.54 5.25 0.03
C VAL A 108 6.87 4.69 -0.51
N ARG A 109 6.89 3.44 -1.01
CA ARG A 109 8.11 2.82 -1.54
C ARG A 109 7.83 1.91 -2.74
N ILE A 110 8.77 1.87 -3.69
CA ILE A 110 8.82 0.90 -4.79
C ILE A 110 10.27 0.40 -4.95
N GLY A 111 10.54 -0.85 -4.60
CA GLY A 111 11.88 -1.44 -4.66
C GLY A 111 12.87 -0.73 -3.72
N SER A 112 14.07 -0.44 -4.23
CA SER A 112 15.11 0.37 -3.56
C SER A 112 14.84 1.88 -3.65
N GLN A 113 13.83 2.31 -4.41
CA GLN A 113 13.45 3.70 -4.55
C GLN A 113 12.37 4.03 -3.50
N LEU A 114 12.76 4.74 -2.45
CA LEU A 114 11.81 5.46 -1.59
C LEU A 114 11.20 6.59 -2.43
N LEU A 115 9.86 6.68 -2.47
CA LEU A 115 9.25 7.96 -2.82
C LEU A 115 9.58 8.88 -1.64
N GLY A 116 10.62 9.71 -1.80
CA GLY A 116 10.88 10.81 -0.87
C GLY A 116 9.76 11.84 -0.89
N ASP A 117 10.06 13.10 -0.56
CA ASP A 117 9.10 14.22 -0.55
C ASP A 117 8.63 14.62 -1.97
N LEU A 118 7.87 13.74 -2.64
CA LEU A 118 7.21 14.07 -3.89
C LEU A 118 5.79 14.58 -3.61
N PRO A 119 5.48 15.84 -3.95
CA PRO A 119 4.13 16.36 -3.82
C PRO A 119 3.14 15.57 -4.70
N PRO A 120 1.84 15.53 -4.37
CA PRO A 120 0.83 14.88 -5.18
C PRO A 120 0.84 15.43 -6.62
N GLY A 121 1.14 14.58 -7.60
CA GLY A 121 1.26 14.98 -9.02
C GLY A 121 2.68 15.36 -9.47
N GLY A 122 3.65 15.39 -8.56
CA GLY A 122 5.05 15.58 -8.90
C GLY A 122 5.60 14.37 -9.66
N VAL A 123 6.34 14.65 -10.73
CA VAL A 123 7.23 13.69 -11.38
C VAL A 123 8.65 14.11 -11.00
N ARG A 124 9.46 13.19 -10.48
CA ARG A 124 10.88 13.42 -10.27
C ARG A 124 11.62 12.47 -11.19
N GLU A 125 12.35 13.02 -12.16
CA GLU A 125 13.38 12.27 -12.85
C GLU A 125 14.44 11.83 -11.84
N VAL A 126 14.77 10.55 -11.86
CA VAL A 126 15.85 9.99 -11.07
C VAL A 126 17.14 10.18 -11.88
N PRO A 127 18.13 10.97 -11.44
CA PRO A 127 19.41 11.03 -12.13
C PRO A 127 20.12 9.69 -11.97
N GLY A 128 20.40 9.02 -13.09
CA GLY A 128 21.37 7.92 -13.17
C GLY A 128 20.86 6.54 -12.77
N LEU A 129 20.20 5.85 -13.72
CA LEU A 129 20.66 4.49 -14.06
C LEU A 129 21.74 4.69 -15.15
N ALA A 130 22.86 5.31 -14.76
CA ALA A 130 24.03 5.37 -15.63
C ALA A 130 24.62 3.96 -15.68
N ASP A 131 25.05 3.60 -16.88
CA ASP A 131 25.66 2.33 -17.26
C ASP A 131 26.60 1.77 -16.20
N THR A 132 26.34 0.54 -15.75
CA THR A 132 27.40 -0.32 -15.24
C THR A 132 27.09 -1.75 -15.65
N ALA A 133 27.37 -2.04 -16.91
CA ALA A 133 27.76 -3.37 -17.36
C ALA A 133 28.84 -3.11 -18.42
N GLY A 134 30.08 -3.46 -18.06
CA GLY A 134 31.29 -3.18 -18.85
C GLY A 134 31.50 -4.11 -20.04
#